data_AF-A0A537NS83-F1
#
_entry.id   AF-A0A537NS83-F1
#
_cell.length_a   1.000
_cell.length_b   1.000
_cell.length_c   1.000
_cell.angle_alpha   90.00
_cell.angle_beta   90.00
_cell.angle_gamma   90.00
#
_symmetry.space_group_name_H-M   'P 1'
#
loop_
_entity.id
_entity.type
_entity.pdbx_description
1 polymer ?
#
loop_
_entity_poly.entity_id
_entity_poly.type
_entity_poly.pdbx_seq_one_letter_code
_entity_poly.pdbx_strand_id
1 'polypeptide(L)' 'FELPAHPLVAQGYHSIGCIPCTVKGGSSDNPRAGRWAGQSKEECGIHWTANGQPIRLAAKSN' A
#
# COMPACT_ATOMS: atom_id res chain seq x y z
N PHE A 1 -6.22 -21.57 10.64
CA PHE A 1 -4.84 -21.41 11.13
C PHE A 1 -4.79 -20.20 12.03
N GLU A 2 -4.15 -20.30 13.19
CA GLU A 2 -3.92 -19.17 14.11
C GLU A 2 -2.53 -18.59 13.83
N LEU A 3 -2.45 -17.67 12.87
CA LEU A 3 -1.19 -17.02 12.52
C LEU A 3 -1.07 -15.69 13.30
N PRO A 4 0.10 -15.40 13.90
CA PRO A 4 0.30 -14.13 14.58
C PRO A 4 0.23 -12.98 13.57
N ALA A 5 -0.50 -11.92 13.94
CA ALA A 5 -0.54 -10.71 13.15
C ALA A 5 0.78 -9.93 13.28
N HIS A 6 1.09 -9.13 12.26
CA HIS A 6 2.20 -8.19 12.35
C HIS A 6 1.92 -7.15 13.46
N PRO A 7 2.86 -6.84 14.37
CA PRO A 7 2.60 -5.97 15.53
C PRO A 7 2.03 -4.59 15.19
N LEU A 8 2.44 -4.02 14.06
CA LEU A 8 1.95 -2.71 13.58
C LEU A 8 0.45 -2.71 13.21
N VAL A 9 -0.17 -3.88 12.96
CA VAL A 9 -1.62 -3.96 12.72
C VAL A 9 -2.37 -3.46 13.94
N ALA A 10 -1.95 -3.87 15.15
CA ALA A 10 -2.53 -3.39 16.40
C ALA A 10 -2.31 -1.88 16.65
N GLN A 11 -1.35 -1.27 15.95
CA GLN A 11 -1.07 0.17 16.02
C GLN A 11 -1.81 0.99 14.95
N GLY A 12 -2.67 0.35 14.14
CA GLY A 12 -3.49 0.98 13.12
C GLY A 12 -2.87 1.03 11.72
N TYR A 13 -1.86 0.20 11.44
CA TYR A 13 -1.30 0.07 10.08
C TYR A 13 -1.97 -1.09 9.34
N HIS A 14 -2.94 -0.79 8.47
CA HIS A 14 -3.67 -1.81 7.69
C HIS A 14 -2.93 -2.27 6.43
N SER A 15 -1.96 -1.49 5.94
CA SER A 15 -1.06 -1.88 4.85
C SER A 15 0.35 -1.41 5.17
N ILE A 16 1.28 -2.36 5.27
CA ILE A 16 2.65 -2.12 5.75
C ILE A 16 3.63 -2.25 4.58
N GLY A 17 4.48 -1.25 4.38
CA GLY A 17 5.58 -1.27 3.42
C GLY A 17 6.82 -0.58 4.00
N CYS A 18 7.61 0.08 3.15
CA CYS A 18 8.76 0.86 3.63
C CYS A 18 8.31 2.07 4.46
N ILE A 19 9.11 2.44 5.45
CA ILE A 19 8.87 3.55 6.38
C ILE A 19 8.46 4.87 5.70
N PRO A 20 9.13 5.37 4.64
CA PRO A 20 8.81 6.69 4.09
C PRO A 20 7.46 6.76 3.33
N CYS A 21 6.80 5.63 3.13
CA CYS A 21 5.61 5.53 2.26
C CYS A 21 4.45 4.81 2.94
N THR A 22 4.50 4.71 4.27
CA THR A 22 3.52 4.02 5.11
C THR A 22 3.19 4.88 6.33
N VAL A 23 1.93 5.27 6.45
CA VAL A 23 1.38 5.94 7.65
C VAL A 23 0.26 5.09 8.24
N LYS A 24 -0.14 5.40 9.48
CA LYS A 24 -1.32 4.80 10.10
C LYS A 24 -2.56 5.12 9.27
N GLY A 25 -3.52 4.21 9.28
CA GLY A 25 -4.80 4.38 8.60
C GLY A 25 -5.14 3.25 7.65
N GLY A 26 -6.23 3.46 6.93
CA GLY A 26 -6.95 2.42 6.21
C GLY A 26 -8.11 1.84 7.01
N SER A 27 -8.93 1.05 6.34
CA SER A 27 -10.05 0.31 6.91
C SER A 27 -10.07 -1.11 6.32
N SER A 28 -11.05 -1.93 6.70
CA SER A 28 -11.32 -3.20 6.01
C SER A 28 -11.49 -3.00 4.50
N ASP A 29 -12.16 -1.91 4.12
CA ASP A 29 -12.60 -1.68 2.74
C ASP A 29 -11.54 -0.95 1.92
N ASN A 30 -10.68 -0.16 2.58
CA ASN A 30 -9.52 0.47 1.96
C ASN A 30 -8.27 0.34 2.86
N PRO A 31 -7.67 -0.86 2.96
CA PRO A 31 -6.53 -1.09 3.84
C PRO A 31 -5.27 -0.35 3.38
N ARG A 32 -5.23 0.08 2.12
CA ARG A 32 -4.09 0.76 1.51
C ARG A 32 -4.13 2.28 1.61
N ALA A 33 -5.15 2.88 2.22
CA ALA A 33 -5.24 4.33 2.37
C ALA A 33 -4.03 4.95 3.11
N GLY A 34 -3.34 4.18 3.95
CA GLY A 34 -2.10 4.60 4.62
C GLY A 34 -0.83 4.53 3.74
N ARG A 35 -0.91 4.03 2.50
CA ARG A 35 0.22 3.96 1.56
C ARG A 35 0.13 5.09 0.56
N TRP A 36 1.27 5.74 0.28
CA TRP A 36 1.36 6.82 -0.71
C TRP A 36 0.46 8.04 -0.41
N ALA A 37 0.09 8.27 0.86
CA ALA A 37 -0.69 9.43 1.26
C ALA A 37 -0.03 10.75 0.80
N GLY A 38 -0.80 11.58 0.10
CA GLY A 38 -0.29 12.84 -0.47
C GLY A 38 0.61 12.67 -1.71
N GLN A 39 0.74 11.47 -2.27
CA GLN A 39 1.47 11.20 -3.50
C GLN A 39 0.52 10.77 -4.62
N SER A 40 0.93 11.00 -5.87
CA SER A 40 0.20 10.52 -7.05
C SER A 40 0.47 9.04 -7.38
N LYS A 41 1.24 8.35 -6.53
CA LYS A 41 1.65 6.97 -6.72
C LYS A 41 0.60 6.01 -6.16
N GLU A 42 0.28 4.99 -6.95
CA GLU A 42 -0.69 3.97 -6.55
C GLU A 42 -0.01 2.61 -6.33
N GLU A 43 1.00 2.26 -7.15
CA GLU A 43 1.70 0.98 -7.03
C GLU A 43 3.22 1.01 -6.85
N CYS A 44 3.69 0.01 -6.10
CA CYS A 44 5.11 -0.27 -5.97
C CYS A 44 5.64 -0.99 -7.23
N GLY A 45 6.91 -0.80 -7.57
CA GLY A 45 7.54 -1.41 -8.74
C GLY A 45 7.71 -2.93 -8.69
N ILE A 46 7.28 -3.58 -7.60
CA ILE A 46 7.17 -5.04 -7.50
C ILE A 46 5.97 -5.60 -8.27
N HIS A 47 5.03 -4.74 -8.68
CA HIS A 47 3.83 -5.17 -9.38
C HIS A 47 4.05 -5.16 -10.90
N TRP A 48 3.66 -6.27 -11.51
CA TRP A 48 3.73 -6.49 -12.95
C TRP A 48 2.34 -6.85 -13.45
N THR A 49 2.06 -6.51 -14.70
CA THR A 49 0.89 -6.99 -15.42
C THR A 49 1.02 -8.48 -15.72
N ALA A 50 -0.10 -9.12 -16.08
CA ALA A 50 -0.10 -10.55 -16.44
C ALA A 50 0.82 -10.89 -17.63
N ASN A 51 1.05 -9.93 -18.53
CA ASN A 51 1.99 -10.03 -19.66
C ASN A 51 3.43 -9.59 -19.31
N GLY A 52 3.78 -9.51 -18.02
CA GLY A 52 5.14 -9.25 -17.56
C GLY A 52 5.65 -7.83 -17.82
N GLN A 53 4.76 -6.85 -17.91
CA GLN A 53 5.13 -5.44 -18.03
C GLN A 53 5.02 -4.75 -16.67
N PRO A 54 5.92 -3.82 -16.32
CA PRO A 54 5.85 -3.13 -15.04
C PRO A 54 4.61 -2.21 -15.01
N ILE A 55 3.86 -2.24 -13.90
CA ILE A 55 2.72 -1.33 -13.72
C ILE A 55 3.27 0.08 -13.43
N ARG A 56 3.36 0.91 -14.47
CA ARG A 56 3.65 2.36 -14.36
C ARG A 56 2.33 3.12 -14.50
N LEU A 57 1.59 3.27 -13.39
CA LEU A 57 0.42 4.14 -13.40
C LEU A 57 0.90 5.60 -13.52
N ALA A 58 0.43 6.29 -14.55
CA ALA A 58 0.67 7.71 -14.74
C ALA A 58 0.11 8.46 -13.52
N ALA A 59 0.92 9.34 -12.93
CA ALA A 59 0.49 10.23 -11.86
C ALA A 59 -0.82 10.90 -12.25
N LYS A 60 -1.84 10.84 -11.38
CA LYS A 60 -3.13 11.53 -11.59
C LYS A 60 -2.90 12.98 -12.03
N SER A 61 -3.35 13.30 -13.25
CA SER A 61 -3.52 14.68 -13.71
C SER A 61 -4.51 15.39 -12.80
N ASN A 62 -4.21 16.66 -12.53
CA ASN A 62 -5.00 17.59 -11.71
C ASN A 62 -6.46 17.68 -12.14
#